data_AF-A0A2K8QRB1-F1
#
_entry.id   AF-A0A2K8QRB1-F1
#
_cell.length_a   1.000
_cell.length_b   1.000
_cell.length_c   1.000
_cell.angle_alpha   90.00
_cell.angle_beta   90.00
_cell.angle_gamma   90.00
#
_symmetry.space_group_name_H-M   'P 1'
#
loop_
_entity.id
_entity.type
_entity.pdbx_description
1 polymer ?
#
loop_
_entity_poly.entity_id
_entity_poly.type
_entity_poly.pdbx_seq_one_letter_code
_entity_poly.pdbx_strand_id
1 'polypeptide(L)'
;MTVTDALNSQDHIQNKTAQKEKALEQYLLWLSDILEQSVKPGDNFLDAGGHSMIAISLNERVKKEFGLTLSMERLYNTTLKDVFFAAK
;
A
#
# COMPACT_ATOMS: atom_id res chain seq x y z
N MET A 1 18.38 -30.18 -19.78
CA MET A 1 18.21 -28.72 -19.97
C MET A 1 16.75 -28.41 -19.67
N THR A 2 16.44 -28.21 -18.40
CA THR A 2 15.08 -28.24 -17.87
C THR A 2 14.40 -26.88 -18.04
N VAL A 3 13.20 -26.90 -18.64
CA VAL A 3 12.28 -25.77 -18.85
C VAL A 3 11.62 -25.27 -17.55
N THR A 4 12.07 -25.74 -16.38
CA THR A 4 11.38 -25.56 -15.09
C THR A 4 11.66 -24.22 -14.41
N ASP A 5 12.70 -23.48 -14.80
CA ASP A 5 13.11 -22.25 -14.10
C ASP A 5 12.30 -20.99 -14.49
N ALA A 6 11.66 -20.97 -15.67
CA ALA A 6 10.97 -19.76 -16.16
C ALA A 6 9.53 -19.60 -15.63
N LEU A 7 8.87 -20.70 -15.24
CA LEU A 7 7.46 -20.67 -14.81
C LEU A 7 7.29 -20.23 -13.35
N ASN A 8 8.30 -20.45 -12.51
CA ASN A 8 8.21 -20.11 -11.08
C ASN A 8 8.33 -18.58 -10.86
N SER A 9 9.10 -17.85 -11.67
CA SER A 9 9.38 -16.42 -11.44
C SER A 9 8.18 -15.50 -11.71
N GLN A 10 7.29 -15.87 -12.64
CA GLN A 10 6.13 -15.05 -13.00
C GLN A 10 5.02 -15.13 -11.93
N ASP A 11 4.80 -16.30 -11.34
CA ASP A 11 3.80 -16.50 -10.28
C ASP A 11 4.11 -15.69 -9.01
N HIS A 12 5.39 -15.60 -8.62
CA HIS A 12 5.82 -14.81 -7.44
C HIS A 12 5.67 -13.29 -7.65
N ILE A 13 5.88 -12.79 -8.87
CA ILE A 13 5.73 -11.36 -9.19
C ILE A 13 4.25 -10.97 -9.27
N GLN A 14 3.43 -11.81 -9.89
CA GLN A 14 1.98 -11.61 -10.00
C GLN A 14 1.33 -11.57 -8.60
N ASN A 15 1.72 -12.49 -7.72
CA ASN A 15 1.18 -12.59 -6.35
C ASN A 15 1.54 -11.35 -5.51
N LYS A 16 2.78 -10.86 -5.58
CA LYS A 16 3.19 -9.64 -4.86
C LYS A 16 2.45 -8.39 -5.33
N THR A 17 2.19 -8.28 -6.63
CA THR A 17 1.46 -7.15 -7.19
C THR A 17 0.00 -7.15 -6.71
N ALA A 18 -0.67 -8.29 -6.80
CA ALA A 18 -2.04 -8.45 -6.31
C ALA A 18 -2.16 -8.20 -4.80
N GLN A 19 -1.17 -8.62 -4.00
CA GLN A 19 -1.14 -8.33 -2.57
C GLN A 19 -1.05 -6.83 -2.27
N LYS A 20 -0.20 -6.10 -3.00
CA LYS A 20 -0.05 -4.65 -2.87
C LYS A 20 -1.31 -3.89 -3.29
N GLU A 21 -1.98 -4.33 -4.34
CA GLU A 21 -3.28 -3.78 -4.77
C GLU A 21 -4.33 -3.96 -3.68
N LYS A 22 -4.47 -5.17 -3.15
CA LYS A 22 -5.40 -5.45 -2.05
C LYS A 22 -5.09 -4.63 -0.80
N ALA A 23 -3.81 -4.46 -0.48
CA ALA A 23 -3.38 -3.65 0.66
C ALA A 23 -3.74 -2.17 0.47
N LEU A 24 -3.55 -1.64 -0.75
CA LEU A 24 -3.92 -0.28 -1.10
C LEU A 24 -5.44 -0.07 -1.02
N GLU A 25 -6.24 -0.96 -1.61
CA GLU A 25 -7.71 -0.88 -1.55
C GLU A 25 -8.20 -0.87 -0.10
N GLN A 26 -7.68 -1.78 0.72
CA GLN A 26 -8.06 -1.86 2.13
C GLN A 26 -7.64 -0.62 2.93
N TYR A 27 -6.45 -0.08 2.64
CA TYR A 27 -5.97 1.15 3.26
C TYR A 27 -6.85 2.35 2.91
N LEU A 28 -7.27 2.47 1.65
CA LEU A 28 -8.15 3.55 1.20
C LEU A 28 -9.50 3.51 1.91
N LEU A 29 -10.05 2.31 2.16
CA LEU A 29 -11.28 2.15 2.93
C LEU A 29 -11.11 2.63 4.37
N TRP A 30 -10.04 2.22 5.06
CA TRP A 30 -9.78 2.66 6.43
C TRP A 30 -9.52 4.16 6.53
N LEU A 31 -8.75 4.71 5.58
CA LEU A 31 -8.45 6.13 5.57
C LEU A 31 -9.71 6.95 5.28
N SER A 32 -10.55 6.50 4.35
CA SER A 32 -11.83 7.16 4.04
C SER A 32 -12.80 7.12 5.23
N ASP A 33 -12.83 6.03 5.98
CA ASP A 33 -13.64 5.88 7.21
C ASP A 33 -13.17 6.84 8.31
N ILE A 34 -11.85 6.91 8.56
CA ILE A 34 -11.27 7.79 9.59
C ILE A 34 -11.45 9.28 9.25
N LEU A 35 -11.38 9.64 7.96
CA LEU A 35 -11.46 11.03 7.51
C LEU A 35 -12.88 11.46 7.12
N GLU A 36 -13.85 10.53 7.16
CA GLU A 36 -15.24 10.77 6.76
C GLU A 36 -15.38 11.35 5.33
N GLN A 37 -14.46 10.98 4.42
CA GLN A 37 -14.45 11.46 3.03
C GLN A 37 -13.88 10.42 2.06
N SER A 38 -14.16 10.58 0.76
CA SER A 38 -13.61 9.69 -0.27
C SER A 38 -12.13 9.97 -0.50
N VAL A 39 -11.31 8.91 -0.46
CA VAL A 39 -9.89 8.96 -0.81
C VAL A 39 -9.61 8.06 -2.01
N LYS A 40 -8.78 8.54 -2.94
CA LYS A 40 -8.43 7.85 -4.19
C LYS A 40 -6.96 7.42 -4.20
N PRO A 41 -6.59 6.40 -4.99
CA PRO A 41 -5.20 5.95 -5.12
C PRO A 41 -4.21 7.05 -5.54
N GLY A 42 -4.67 8.04 -6.30
CA GLY A 42 -3.84 9.15 -6.80
C GLY A 42 -3.66 10.29 -5.81
N ASP A 43 -4.35 10.27 -4.67
CA ASP A 43 -4.28 11.34 -3.69
C ASP A 43 -2.97 11.25 -2.90
N ASN A 44 -2.48 12.40 -2.45
CA ASN A 44 -1.45 12.45 -1.42
C ASN A 44 -2.11 12.30 -0.03
N PHE A 45 -1.41 11.63 0.88
CA PHE A 45 -1.92 11.38 2.23
C PHE A 45 -2.26 12.66 3.01
N LEU A 46 -1.43 13.69 2.91
CA LEU A 46 -1.63 14.97 3.60
C LEU A 46 -2.75 15.78 2.95
N ASP A 47 -2.81 15.80 1.62
CA ASP A 47 -3.87 16.49 0.87
C ASP A 47 -5.25 15.87 1.14
N ALA A 48 -5.30 14.56 1.39
CA ALA A 48 -6.51 13.88 1.83
C ALA A 48 -6.93 14.25 3.26
N GLY A 49 -6.08 14.91 4.06
CA GLY A 49 -6.35 15.26 5.46
C GLY A 49 -5.69 14.31 6.48
N GLY A 50 -4.82 13.42 6.01
CA GLY A 50 -4.04 12.54 6.88
C GLY A 50 -2.99 13.29 7.71
N HIS A 51 -2.73 12.78 8.92
CA HIS A 51 -1.68 13.30 9.81
C HIS A 51 -0.94 12.17 10.54
N SER A 52 0.09 12.52 11.31
CA SER A 52 1.04 11.55 11.88
C SER A 52 0.41 10.42 12.69
N MET A 53 -0.62 10.68 13.51
CA MET A 53 -1.28 9.61 14.29
C MET A 53 -2.00 8.61 13.38
N ILE A 54 -2.71 9.09 12.35
CA ILE A 54 -3.38 8.22 11.37
C ILE A 54 -2.32 7.41 10.61
N ALA A 55 -1.23 8.06 10.19
CA ALA A 55 -0.14 7.40 9.48
C ALA A 55 0.49 6.28 10.31
N ILE A 56 0.81 6.54 11.59
CA ILE A 56 1.38 5.52 12.50
C ILE A 56 0.40 4.36 12.68
N SER A 57 -0.87 4.65 12.99
CA SER A 57 -1.91 3.64 13.23
C SER A 57 -2.14 2.75 12.00
N LEU A 58 -2.32 3.36 10.83
CA LEU A 58 -2.57 2.61 9.60
C LEU A 58 -1.33 1.88 9.09
N ASN A 59 -0.11 2.41 9.28
CA ASN A 59 1.11 1.71 8.88
C ASN A 59 1.33 0.45 9.71
N GLU A 60 1.11 0.49 11.03
CA GLU A 60 1.14 -0.71 11.88
C GLU A 60 0.06 -1.72 11.47
N ARG A 61 -1.14 -1.25 11.13
CA ARG A 61 -2.22 -2.11 10.64
C ARG A 61 -1.86 -2.79 9.31
N VAL A 62 -1.34 -2.04 8.35
CA VAL A 62 -0.90 -2.58 7.05
C VAL A 62 0.22 -3.60 7.24
N LYS A 63 1.20 -3.30 8.09
CA LYS A 63 2.28 -4.22 8.43
C LYS A 63 1.76 -5.53 9.02
N LYS A 64 0.78 -5.45 9.93
CA LYS A 64 0.18 -6.63 10.56
C LYS A 64 -0.64 -7.47 9.59
N GLU A 65 -1.45 -6.85 8.73
CA GLU A 65 -2.38 -7.55 7.85
C GLU A 65 -1.75 -8.01 6.52
N PHE A 66 -0.78 -7.25 5.99
CA PHE A 66 -0.19 -7.49 4.67
C PHE A 66 1.31 -7.75 4.69
N GLY A 67 1.98 -7.55 5.84
CA GLY A 67 3.44 -7.68 5.95
C GLY A 67 4.21 -6.53 5.27
N LEU A 68 3.52 -5.50 4.79
CA LEU A 68 4.13 -4.38 4.08
C LEU A 68 4.55 -3.29 5.07
N THR A 69 5.74 -2.72 4.87
CA THR A 69 6.18 -1.52 5.62
C THR A 69 6.14 -0.30 4.70
N LEU A 70 5.29 0.67 5.03
CA LEU A 70 5.16 1.91 4.25
C LEU A 70 6.20 2.94 4.73
N SER A 71 6.84 3.63 3.79
CA SER A 71 7.76 4.73 4.09
C SER A 71 6.98 6.00 4.41
N MET A 72 7.21 6.57 5.60
CA MET A 72 6.61 7.86 6.00
C MET A 72 7.04 9.00 5.09
N GLU A 73 8.30 9.00 4.65
CA GLU A 73 8.81 9.98 3.69
C GLU A 73 8.01 9.93 2.38
N ARG A 74 7.78 8.74 1.83
CA ARG A 74 6.98 8.59 0.60
C ARG A 74 5.52 8.93 0.84
N LEU A 75 4.96 8.50 1.97
CA LEU A 75 3.57 8.78 2.33
C LEU A 75 3.24 10.27 2.25
N TYR A 76 4.18 11.12 2.66
CA TYR A 76 3.99 12.57 2.64
C TYR A 76 4.34 13.24 1.31
N ASN A 77 5.15 12.62 0.45
CA ASN A 77 5.68 13.25 -0.76
C ASN A 77 5.17 12.66 -2.08
N THR A 78 4.45 11.53 -2.06
CA THR A 78 3.96 10.86 -3.27
C THR A 78 2.48 10.50 -3.17
N THR A 79 1.93 9.89 -4.23
CA THR A 79 0.56 9.36 -4.20
C THR A 79 0.47 8.13 -3.32
N LEU A 80 -0.70 7.85 -2.76
CA LEU A 80 -0.96 6.63 -1.99
C LEU A 80 -0.62 5.37 -2.79
N LYS A 81 -0.93 5.34 -4.09
CA LYS A 81 -0.54 4.23 -4.97
C LYS A 81 0.99 4.04 -4.99
N ASP A 82 1.76 5.09 -5.19
CA ASP A 82 3.22 4.98 -5.28
C ASP A 82 3.85 4.46 -3.98
N VAL A 83 3.27 4.80 -2.82
CA VAL A 83 3.72 4.32 -1.51
C VAL A 83 3.62 2.80 -1.42
N PHE A 84 2.48 2.22 -1.81
CA PHE A 84 2.24 0.78 -1.74
C PHE A 84 3.08 0.00 -2.75
N PHE A 85 3.26 0.54 -3.96
CA PHE A 85 4.07 -0.10 -4.98
C PHE A 85 5.57 -0.02 -4.66
N ALA A 86 6.01 1.00 -3.91
CA ALA A 86 7.37 1.11 -3.38
C ALA A 86 7.61 0.36 -2.05
N ALA A 87 6.57 -0.13 -1.40
CA ALA A 87 6.70 -0.85 -0.12
C ALA A 87 7.48 -2.17 -0.28
N LYS A 88 8.24 -2.51 0.76
CA LYS A 88 9.01 -3.75 0.87
C LYS A 88 8.22 -4.83 1.58
#